data_AF-A0A1R2D115-F1
#
_entry.id   AF-A0A1R2D115-F1
#
_cell.length_a   1.000
_cell.length_b   1.000
_cell.length_c   1.000
_cell.angle_alpha   90.00
_cell.angle_beta   90.00
_cell.angle_gamma   90.00
#
_symmetry.space_group_name_H-M   'P 1'
#
loop_
_entity.id
_entity.type
_entity.pdbx_description
1 polymer ?
#
loop_
_entity_poly.entity_id
_entity_poly.type
_entity_poly.pdbx_seq_one_letter_code
_entity_poly.pdbx_strand_id
1 'polypeptide(L)'
;MEKYLEKRDTEWIVKGEPSWSIDIQTIGKYTESTTVPVANFKFDLNRGEKDKTLQFAVDKPGLSQLLLALEQANLYLGSNLSN
;
A
#
# COMPACT_ATOMS: atom_id res chain seq x y z
N MET A 1 -12.41 25.26 -20.36
CA MET A 1 -11.22 24.43 -20.04
C MET A 1 -11.11 24.31 -18.53
N GLU A 2 -12.16 23.81 -17.86
CA GLU A 2 -12.34 23.96 -16.39
C GLU A 2 -12.58 22.64 -15.65
N LYS A 3 -12.62 21.49 -16.33
CA LYS A 3 -12.92 20.18 -15.70
C LYS A 3 -11.71 19.47 -15.06
N TYR A 4 -10.49 20.00 -15.18
CA TYR A 4 -9.26 19.32 -14.74
C TYR A 4 -8.72 19.79 -13.38
N LEU A 5 -9.27 20.88 -12.81
CA LEU A 5 -8.78 21.43 -11.55
C LEU A 5 -9.42 20.79 -10.31
N GLU A 6 -10.62 20.20 -10.42
CA GLU A 6 -11.33 19.66 -9.25
C GLU A 6 -10.86 18.27 -8.78
N LYS A 7 -10.19 17.48 -9.62
CA LYS A 7 -9.82 16.10 -9.24
C LYS A 7 -8.75 16.02 -8.14
N ARG A 8 -7.80 16.96 -8.11
CA ARG A 8 -6.62 16.88 -7.22
C ARG A 8 -6.96 16.99 -5.73
N ASP A 9 -8.08 17.63 -5.38
CA ASP A 9 -8.50 17.78 -3.98
C ASP A 9 -9.26 16.58 -3.43
N THR A 10 -9.60 15.61 -4.28
CA THR A 10 -10.39 14.42 -3.89
C THR A 10 -9.54 13.15 -3.71
N GLU A 11 -8.42 13.05 -4.40
CA GLU A 11 -7.56 11.87 -4.43
C GLU A 11 -6.38 11.99 -3.46
N TRP A 12 -6.01 10.88 -2.82
CA TRP A 12 -4.79 10.80 -2.01
C TRP A 12 -3.60 10.42 -2.92
N ILE A 13 -2.52 11.19 -2.83
CA ILE A 13 -1.30 10.99 -3.62
C ILE A 13 -0.18 10.54 -2.69
N VAL A 14 0.67 9.62 -3.15
CA VAL A 14 1.85 9.17 -2.38
C VAL A 14 2.92 10.27 -2.40
N LYS A 15 3.43 10.62 -1.23
CA LYS A 15 4.48 11.61 -1.01
C LYS A 15 5.81 10.90 -0.77
N GLY A 16 6.75 11.10 -1.69
CA GLY A 16 8.08 10.50 -1.61
C GLY A 16 8.05 8.98 -1.82
N GLU A 17 9.13 8.33 -1.40
CA GLU A 17 9.26 6.87 -1.52
C GLU A 17 8.57 6.16 -0.34
N PRO A 18 7.70 5.16 -0.60
CA PRO A 18 7.19 4.29 0.45
C PRO A 18 8.34 3.60 1.19
N SER A 19 8.19 3.47 2.50
CA SER A 19 9.16 2.73 3.32
C SER A 19 8.57 1.42 3.81
N TRP A 20 9.43 0.43 4.01
CA TRP A 20 9.02 -0.88 4.50
C TRP A 20 10.08 -1.50 5.40
N SER A 21 9.66 -2.43 6.24
CA SER A 21 10.53 -3.22 7.11
C SER A 21 9.97 -4.62 7.33
N ILE A 22 10.83 -5.57 7.68
CA ILE A 22 10.42 -6.90 8.15
C ILE A 22 10.55 -6.93 9.67
N ASP A 23 9.51 -7.40 10.33
CA ASP A 23 9.51 -7.64 11.76
C ASP A 23 9.04 -9.07 12.05
N ILE A 24 9.32 -9.57 13.24
CA ILE A 24 8.91 -10.87 13.72
C ILE A 24 7.85 -10.67 14.80
N GLN A 25 6.61 -11.05 14.51
CA GLN A 25 5.48 -10.89 15.43
C GLN A 25 5.03 -12.25 15.98
N THR A 26 4.82 -12.30 17.29
CA THR A 26 4.20 -13.45 17.95
C THR A 26 2.69 -13.30 17.88
N ILE A 27 2.03 -14.19 17.14
CA ILE A 27 0.58 -14.22 16.96
C ILE A 27 0.04 -15.45 17.70
N GLY A 28 -0.96 -15.24 18.55
CA GLY A 28 -1.61 -16.33 19.28
C GLY A 28 -2.22 -15.88 20.60
N LYS A 29 -2.90 -16.81 21.27
CA LYS A 29 -3.43 -16.63 22.63
C LYS A 29 -2.61 -17.49 23.59
N TYR A 30 -2.67 -17.20 24.89
CA TYR A 30 -1.83 -17.73 25.96
C TYR A 30 -1.41 -19.22 25.93
N THR A 31 -2.16 -20.11 25.27
CA THR A 31 -1.86 -21.55 25.18
C THR A 31 -1.22 -21.99 23.86
N GLU A 32 -1.32 -21.19 22.80
CA GLU A 32 -0.75 -21.46 21.47
C GLU A 32 -0.30 -20.14 20.82
N SER A 33 1.02 -19.96 20.71
CA SER A 33 1.63 -18.80 20.05
C SER A 33 2.58 -19.25 18.96
N THR A 34 2.44 -18.69 17.77
CA THR A 34 3.36 -18.88 16.65
C THR A 34 4.05 -17.57 16.35
N THR A 35 5.34 -17.64 16.06
CA THR A 35 6.11 -16.47 15.65
C THR A 35 6.17 -16.44 14.14
N VAL A 36 5.70 -15.34 13.52
CA VAL A 36 5.67 -15.20 12.06
C VAL A 36 6.36 -13.91 11.62
N PRO A 37 7.11 -13.94 10.51
CA PRO A 37 7.61 -12.73 9.88
C PRO A 37 6.45 -11.97 9.23
N VAL A 38 6.45 -10.65 9.39
CA VAL A 38 5.48 -9.73 8.78
C VAL A 38 6.22 -8.57 8.13
N ALA A 39 5.74 -8.16 6.97
CA ALA A 39 6.20 -6.96 6.28
C ALA A 39 5.32 -5.77 6.68
N ASN A 40 5.94 -4.74 7.24
CA ASN A 40 5.29 -3.49 7.60
C ASN A 40 5.54 -2.46 6.52
N PHE A 41 4.48 -1.86 5.98
CA PHE A 41 4.56 -0.82 4.97
C PHE A 41 4.08 0.52 5.53
N LYS A 42 4.73 1.60 5.11
CA LYS A 42 4.37 2.98 5.44
C LYS A 42 4.36 3.83 4.18
N PHE A 43 3.20 4.42 3.92
CA PHE A 43 2.96 5.37 2.84
C PHE A 43 2.56 6.71 3.45
N ASP A 44 3.37 7.74 3.21
CA ASP A 44 2.96 9.11 3.50
C ASP A 44 2.14 9.62 2.31
N LEU A 45 0.94 10.13 2.60
CA LEU A 45 -0.07 10.51 1.62
C LEU A 45 -0.42 11.98 1.80
N ASN A 46 -0.66 12.70 0.69
CA ASN A 46 -1.19 14.05 0.72
C ASN A 46 -2.49 14.17 -0.10
N ARG A 47 -3.35 15.09 0.31
CA ARG A 47 -4.55 15.50 -0.44
C ARG A 47 -4.80 16.99 -0.18
N GLY A 48 -4.47 17.81 -1.17
CA GLY A 48 -4.37 19.26 -0.98
C GLY A 48 -3.39 19.58 0.14
N GLU A 49 -3.85 20.27 1.18
CA GLU A 49 -3.06 20.64 2.37
C GLU A 49 -3.09 19.57 3.49
N LYS A 50 -3.80 18.45 3.29
CA LYS A 50 -3.93 17.39 4.31
C LYS A 50 -2.86 16.33 4.11
N ASP A 51 -2.04 16.11 5.13
CA ASP A 51 -1.11 14.98 5.20
C ASP A 51 -1.71 13.84 6.04
N LYS A 52 -1.47 12.60 5.62
CA LYS A 52 -1.79 11.37 6.36
C LYS A 52 -0.69 10.34 6.17
N THR A 53 -0.63 9.40 7.09
CA THR A 53 0.20 8.21 6.93
C THR A 53 -0.70 6.98 6.92
N LEU A 54 -0.58 6.16 5.88
CA LEU A 54 -1.15 4.83 5.79
C LEU A 54 -0.09 3.81 6.20
N GLN A 55 -0.39 3.00 7.22
CA GLN A 55 0.48 1.93 7.67
C GLN A 55 -0.31 0.63 7.77
N PHE A 56 0.29 -0.46 7.30
CA PHE A 56 -0.30 -1.79 7.42
C PHE A 56 0.80 -2.86 7.44
N ALA A 57 0.48 -3.96 8.10
CA ALA A 57 1.33 -5.14 8.16
C ALA A 57 0.69 -6.27 7.36
N VAL A 58 1.50 -7.04 6.64
CA VAL A 58 1.06 -8.24 5.93
C VAL A 58 1.97 -9.41 6.28
N ASP A 59 1.35 -10.57 6.45
CA ASP A 59 2.06 -11.84 6.59
C ASP A 59 2.51 -12.35 5.21
N LYS A 60 3.19 -13.50 5.18
CA LYS A 60 3.71 -14.07 3.94
C LYS A 60 2.62 -14.35 2.88
N PRO A 61 1.47 -14.97 3.21
CA PRO A 61 0.37 -15.10 2.26
C PRO A 61 -0.16 -13.75 1.75
N GLY A 62 -0.38 -12.78 2.64
CA GLY A 62 -0.85 -11.45 2.28
C GLY A 62 0.12 -10.69 1.38
N LEU A 63 1.42 -10.78 1.64
CA LEU A 63 2.45 -10.17 0.79
C LEU A 63 2.45 -10.77 -0.62
N SER A 64 2.30 -12.09 -0.72
CA SER A 64 2.24 -12.78 -2.02
C SER A 64 1.01 -12.33 -2.84
N GLN A 65 -0.14 -12.17 -2.18
CA GLN A 65 -1.36 -11.65 -2.81
C GLN A 65 -1.22 -10.18 -3.23
N LEU A 66 -0.58 -9.35 -2.40
CA LEU A 66 -0.33 -7.95 -2.71
C LEU A 66 0.54 -7.79 -3.96
N LEU A 67 1.63 -8.56 -4.06
CA LEU A 67 2.50 -8.54 -5.23
C LEU A 67 1.75 -8.93 -6.51
N LEU A 68 0.96 -10.01 -6.45
CA LEU A 68 0.14 -10.44 -7.59
C LEU A 68 -0.87 -9.37 -8.01
N ALA A 69 -1.54 -8.72 -7.05
CA ALA A 69 -2.50 -7.66 -7.35
C ALA A 69 -1.82 -6.43 -8.00
N LEU A 70 -0.62 -6.07 -7.54
CA LEU A 70 0.16 -4.98 -8.12
C LEU A 70 0.66 -5.29 -9.53
N GLU A 71 1.12 -6.52 -9.78
CA GLU A 71 1.52 -6.97 -11.13
C GLU A 71 0.34 -6.90 -12.10
N GLN A 72 -0.84 -7.39 -11.69
CA GLN A 72 -2.06 -7.29 -12.49
C GLN A 72 -2.43 -5.83 -12.79
N ALA A 73 -2.42 -4.97 -11.76
CA ALA A 73 -2.70 -3.54 -11.95
C ALA A 73 -1.72 -2.88 -12.94
N ASN A 74 -0.43 -3.23 -12.88
CA ASN A 74 0.58 -2.73 -13.79
C ASN A 74 0.32 -3.18 -15.25
N LEU A 75 -0.07 -4.44 -15.46
CA LEU A 75 -0.44 -4.95 -16.78
C LEU A 75 -1.65 -4.20 -17.37
N TYR A 76 -2.68 -3.97 -16.55
CA TYR A 76 -3.86 -3.20 -16.96
C TYR A 76 -3.50 -1.76 -17.36
N LEU A 77 -2.63 -1.09 -16.60
CA LEU A 77 -2.20 0.27 -16.91
C LEU A 77 -1.34 0.33 -18.19
N GLY A 78 -0.40 -0.62 -18.37
CA GLY A 78 0.43 -0.69 -19.58
C GLY A 78 -0.37 -0.95 -20.86
N SER A 79 -1.42 -1.77 -20.78
CA SER A 79 -2.29 -2.05 -21.92
C SER A 79 -3.12 -0.83 -22.38
N ASN A 80 -3.47 0.06 -21.46
CA ASN A 80 -4.25 1.27 -21.77
C ASN A 80 -3.41 2.45 -22.30
N LEU A 81 -2.08 2.37 -22.24
CA LEU A 81 -1.16 3.37 -22.79
C LEU A 81 -0.68 3.04 -24.22
N SER A 82 -1.06 1.88 -24.74
CA SER A 82 -0.60 1.35 -26.04
C SER A 82 -1.60 1.55 -27.19
N ASN A 83 -2.67 2.33 -26.98
CA ASN A 83 -3.70 2.66 -27.98
C ASN A 83 -3.76 4.15 -28.29
#